data_AF-A0A929VEL1-F1
#
_entry.id   AF-A0A929VEL1-F1
#
_cell.length_a   1.000
_cell.length_b   1.000
_cell.length_c   1.000
_cell.angle_alpha   90.00
_cell.angle_beta   90.00
_cell.angle_gamma   90.00
#
_symmetry.space_group_name_H-M   'P 1'
#
loop_
_entity.id
_entity.type
_entity.pdbx_description
1 polymer ?
#
loop_
_entity_poly.entity_id
_entity_poly.type
_entity_poly.pdbx_seq_one_letter_code
_entity_poly.pdbx_strand_id
1 'polypeptide(L)'
;GSGAEWLPVETAAEELTEPDTALSSDRKSGYPGTKKDFGKSFEVYLPAGEEYSTMPYLYYYGYRAYLLNDADGTKRELKVDKSPYNGQVRVYLPQESNGNQFLHVVVAYRKTWAQIMSYLISAFTALGLLFFYFRKNK
;
A
#
# COMPACT_ATOMS: atom_id res chain seq x y z
N GLY A 1 -15.17 -11.71 -16.98
CA GLY A 1 -15.19 -12.64 -15.84
C GLY A 1 -13.76 -12.89 -15.40
N SER A 2 -13.41 -12.46 -14.18
CA SER A 2 -12.08 -12.62 -13.54
C SER A 2 -12.01 -11.67 -12.33
N GLY A 3 -12.22 -12.15 -11.10
CA GLY A 3 -11.89 -11.39 -9.88
C GLY A 3 -12.64 -10.08 -9.55
N ALA A 4 -13.34 -9.46 -10.49
CA ALA A 4 -14.07 -8.19 -10.28
C ALA A 4 -15.20 -8.29 -9.24
N GLU A 5 -15.77 -9.49 -9.07
CA GLU A 5 -16.78 -9.79 -8.04
C GLU A 5 -16.23 -9.66 -6.60
N TRP A 6 -14.91 -9.76 -6.43
CA TRP A 6 -14.25 -9.63 -5.14
C TRP A 6 -13.75 -8.22 -4.84
N LEU A 7 -13.91 -7.29 -5.78
CA LEU A 7 -13.60 -5.89 -5.52
C LEU A 7 -14.74 -5.26 -4.70
N PRO A 8 -14.43 -4.45 -3.69
CA PRO A 8 -15.45 -3.66 -3.00
C PRO A 8 -16.32 -2.92 -4.02
N VAL A 9 -17.63 -2.80 -3.77
CA VAL A 9 -18.60 -2.15 -4.69
C VAL A 9 -18.20 -0.71 -5.03
N GLU A 10 -17.52 -0.06 -4.10
CA GLU A 10 -16.98 1.30 -4.16
C GLU A 10 -15.62 1.39 -4.88
N THR A 11 -15.10 0.27 -5.40
CA THR A 11 -13.88 0.24 -6.19
C THR A 11 -14.16 0.55 -7.65
N ALA A 12 -13.76 1.75 -8.09
CA ALA A 12 -13.76 2.10 -9.51
C ALA A 12 -12.53 1.50 -10.18
N ALA A 13 -12.60 0.21 -10.54
CA ALA A 13 -11.50 -0.50 -11.21
C ALA A 13 -11.05 0.18 -12.52
N GLU A 14 -11.98 0.86 -13.17
CA GLU A 14 -11.77 1.69 -14.37
C GLU A 14 -10.85 2.89 -14.10
N GLU A 15 -10.66 3.30 -12.85
CA GLU A 15 -9.76 4.40 -12.47
C GLU A 15 -8.33 3.94 -12.16
N LEU A 16 -8.05 2.62 -12.19
CA LEU A 16 -6.70 2.06 -12.05
C LEU A 16 -5.99 1.91 -13.40
N THR A 17 -6.36 2.72 -14.39
CA THR A 17 -5.75 2.72 -15.72
C THR A 17 -4.30 3.21 -15.71
N GLU A 18 -3.91 3.94 -14.68
CA GLU A 18 -2.57 4.49 -14.49
C GLU A 18 -1.85 3.78 -13.33
N PRO A 19 -1.26 2.60 -13.58
CA PRO A 19 -0.71 1.77 -12.52
C PRO A 19 0.52 2.39 -11.83
N ASP A 20 1.17 3.38 -12.45
CA ASP A 20 2.43 3.96 -11.97
C ASP A 20 2.32 5.47 -11.69
N THR A 21 1.10 6.00 -11.58
CA THR A 21 0.83 7.42 -11.31
C THR A 21 0.10 7.59 -9.98
N ALA A 22 0.61 8.45 -9.10
CA ALA A 22 -0.15 8.98 -7.97
C ALA A 22 -0.95 10.21 -8.41
N LEU A 23 -2.16 10.37 -7.90
CA LEU A 23 -3.04 11.49 -8.24
C LEU A 23 -3.07 12.52 -7.11
N SER A 24 -3.14 13.79 -7.48
CA SER A 24 -3.35 14.90 -6.54
C SER A 24 -4.67 14.76 -5.77
N SER A 25 -4.84 15.54 -4.71
CA SER A 25 -6.08 15.55 -3.92
C SER A 25 -7.34 15.83 -4.76
N ASP A 26 -7.21 16.68 -5.79
CA ASP A 26 -8.25 17.06 -6.75
C ASP A 26 -8.27 16.19 -8.01
N ARG A 27 -7.31 15.27 -8.14
CA ARG A 27 -7.11 14.33 -9.26
C ARG A 27 -6.89 14.96 -10.62
N LYS A 28 -6.60 16.25 -10.69
CA LYS A 28 -6.27 16.92 -11.96
C LYS A 28 -4.81 16.77 -12.34
N SER A 29 -3.96 16.46 -11.36
CA SER A 29 -2.52 16.28 -11.56
C SER A 29 -2.13 14.85 -11.26
N GLY A 30 -1.24 14.30 -12.09
CA GLY A 30 -0.64 13.00 -11.93
C GLY A 30 0.86 13.13 -11.68
N TYR A 31 1.37 12.33 -10.74
CA TYR A 31 2.77 12.28 -10.34
C TYR A 31 3.31 10.88 -10.62
N PRO A 32 4.20 10.71 -11.62
CA PRO A 32 4.76 9.42 -11.94
C PRO A 32 5.65 8.93 -10.79
N GLY A 33 5.51 7.66 -10.45
CA GLY A 33 6.33 7.00 -9.45
C GLY A 33 6.94 5.71 -9.96
N THR A 34 7.66 5.02 -9.09
CA THR A 34 8.35 3.77 -9.40
C THR A 34 7.90 2.68 -8.46
N LYS A 35 7.48 1.54 -9.02
CA LYS A 35 7.25 0.32 -8.24
C LYS A 35 8.56 -0.39 -7.97
N LYS A 36 8.74 -0.83 -6.72
CA LYS A 36 9.87 -1.66 -6.28
C LYS A 36 9.35 -2.95 -5.65
N ASP A 37 10.27 -3.86 -5.34
CA ASP A 37 9.99 -5.13 -4.63
C ASP A 37 8.88 -5.97 -5.29
N PHE A 38 8.92 -6.10 -6.63
CA PHE A 38 7.89 -6.79 -7.41
C PHE A 38 6.48 -6.19 -7.21
N GLY A 39 6.39 -4.86 -7.10
CA GLY A 39 5.14 -4.13 -6.95
C GLY A 39 4.62 -4.03 -5.53
N LYS A 40 5.38 -4.48 -4.51
CA LYS A 40 5.00 -4.37 -3.10
C LYS A 40 5.18 -2.98 -2.52
N SER A 41 6.02 -2.17 -3.16
CA SER A 41 6.28 -0.78 -2.79
C SER A 41 6.17 0.14 -4.00
N PHE A 42 5.74 1.37 -3.77
CA PHE A 42 5.64 2.44 -4.75
C PHE A 42 6.28 3.70 -4.16
N GLU A 43 7.19 4.30 -4.90
CA GLU A 43 7.90 5.52 -4.51
C GLU A 43 7.54 6.65 -5.47
N VAL A 44 7.24 7.84 -4.94
CA VAL A 44 6.84 9.01 -5.73
C VAL A 44 7.29 10.31 -5.05
N TYR A 45 7.56 11.33 -5.85
CA TYR A 45 7.79 12.69 -5.38
C TYR A 45 6.52 13.51 -5.58
N LEU A 46 5.99 14.07 -4.49
CA LEU A 46 4.73 14.82 -4.48
C LEU A 46 5.00 16.27 -4.05
N PRO A 47 4.31 17.27 -4.61
CA PRO A 47 4.45 18.64 -4.14
C PRO A 47 3.99 18.78 -2.68
N ALA A 48 4.70 19.58 -1.90
CA ALA A 48 4.25 19.99 -0.58
C ALA A 48 3.01 20.90 -0.68
N GLY A 49 2.13 20.83 0.33
CA GLY A 49 0.93 21.67 0.41
C GLY A 49 -0.38 20.98 0.00
N GLU A 50 -0.31 19.79 -0.60
CA GLU A 50 -1.50 18.95 -0.74
C GLU A 50 -1.89 18.30 0.60
N GLU A 51 -3.18 18.13 0.85
CA GLU A 51 -3.67 17.47 2.07
C GLU A 51 -3.44 15.95 2.00
N TYR A 52 -3.66 15.38 0.82
CA TYR A 52 -3.50 13.96 0.56
C TYR A 52 -3.21 13.71 -0.91
N SER A 53 -2.62 12.56 -1.21
CA SER A 53 -2.50 12.04 -2.57
C SER A 53 -3.06 10.62 -2.65
N THR A 54 -3.59 10.27 -3.82
CA THR A 54 -4.16 8.94 -4.08
C THR A 54 -3.15 8.11 -4.84
N MET A 55 -2.80 6.95 -4.30
CA MET A 55 -1.76 6.08 -4.84
C MET A 55 -2.37 5.05 -5.79
N PRO A 56 -1.60 4.51 -6.76
CA PRO A 56 -2.09 3.55 -7.75
C PRO A 56 -2.20 2.12 -7.18
N TYR A 57 -2.78 2.01 -5.98
CA TYR A 57 -3.08 0.75 -5.32
C TYR A 57 -4.52 0.74 -4.84
N LEU A 58 -5.15 -0.43 -4.94
CA LEU A 58 -6.39 -0.70 -4.23
C LEU A 58 -6.14 -0.85 -2.75
N TYR A 59 -6.91 -0.15 -1.94
CA TYR A 59 -6.76 -0.20 -0.51
C TYR A 59 -7.10 -1.58 0.04
N TYR A 60 -6.18 -2.12 0.82
CA TYR A 60 -6.37 -3.28 1.67
C TYR A 60 -5.65 -3.06 3.01
N TYR A 61 -6.13 -3.69 4.07
CA TYR A 61 -5.52 -3.53 5.39
C TYR A 61 -4.06 -4.02 5.38
N GLY A 62 -3.13 -3.12 5.74
CA GLY A 62 -1.69 -3.42 5.79
C GLY A 62 -0.80 -2.46 4.99
N TYR A 63 -1.37 -1.61 4.14
CA TYR A 63 -0.59 -0.52 3.53
C TYR A 63 -0.07 0.46 4.59
N ARG A 64 1.19 0.86 4.41
CA ARG A 64 1.90 1.83 5.23
C ARG A 64 2.56 2.82 4.28
N ALA A 65 2.55 4.10 4.64
CA ALA A 65 3.22 5.14 3.88
C ALA A 65 4.26 5.81 4.75
N TYR A 66 5.36 6.25 4.13
CA TYR A 66 6.45 6.91 4.81
C TYR A 66 6.92 8.09 3.98
N LEU A 67 7.22 9.19 4.66
CA LEU A 67 8.04 10.26 4.12
C LEU A 67 9.51 9.85 4.31
N LEU A 68 10.27 9.80 3.22
CA LEU A 68 11.70 9.53 3.23
C LEU A 68 12.46 10.86 3.18
N ASN A 69 13.43 11.03 4.07
CA ASN A 69 14.41 12.09 3.96
C ASN A 69 15.63 11.57 3.20
N ASP A 70 15.88 12.10 2.01
CA ASP A 70 16.98 11.65 1.15
C ASP A 70 18.38 11.98 1.73
N ALA A 71 18.47 12.94 2.65
CA ALA A 71 19.75 13.37 3.22
C ALA A 71 20.28 12.41 4.29
N ASP A 72 19.40 11.84 5.12
CA ASP A 72 19.77 10.99 6.26
C ASP A 72 19.12 9.59 6.23
N GLY A 73 18.24 9.32 5.26
CA GLY A 73 17.51 8.07 5.11
C GLY A 73 16.43 7.84 6.17
N THR A 74 16.13 8.84 7.01
CA THR A 74 15.10 8.73 8.05
C THR A 74 13.71 8.61 7.42
N LYS A 75 12.84 7.88 8.11
CA LYS A 75 11.47 7.58 7.65
C LYS A 75 10.48 8.06 8.71
N ARG A 76 9.53 8.87 8.28
CA ARG A 76 8.39 9.27 9.11
C ARG A 76 7.12 8.63 8.57
N GLU A 77 6.42 7.85 9.40
CA GLU A 77 5.18 7.21 8.99
C GLU A 77 4.08 8.26 8.73
N LEU A 78 3.36 8.08 7.63
CA LEU A 78 2.23 8.89 7.21
C LEU A 78 0.93 8.13 7.43
N LYS A 79 -0.16 8.87 7.64
CA LYS A 79 -1.47 8.27 7.76
C LYS A 79 -1.92 7.74 6.39
N VAL A 80 -2.39 6.51 6.37
CA VAL A 80 -2.96 5.85 5.20
C VAL A 80 -4.43 5.53 5.47
N ASP A 81 -5.29 5.77 4.49
CA ASP A 81 -6.72 5.45 4.57
C ASP A 81 -7.27 4.98 3.22
N LYS A 82 -8.49 4.46 3.23
CA LYS A 82 -9.23 4.12 2.02
C LYS A 82 -9.83 5.40 1.43
N SER A 83 -9.60 5.63 0.14
CA SER A 83 -10.31 6.68 -0.60
C SER A 83 -11.81 6.35 -0.66
N PRO A 84 -12.70 7.26 -0.22
CA PRO A 84 -14.15 7.04 -0.25
C PRO A 84 -14.74 7.08 -1.67
N TYR A 85 -13.96 7.54 -2.66
CA TYR A 85 -14.45 7.71 -4.03
C TYR A 85 -14.27 6.46 -4.89
N ASN A 86 -13.17 5.74 -4.70
CA ASN A 86 -12.75 4.68 -5.62
C ASN A 86 -12.02 3.52 -4.94
N GLY A 87 -11.97 3.50 -3.61
CA GLY A 87 -11.31 2.45 -2.85
C GLY A 87 -9.80 2.36 -3.03
N GLN A 88 -9.14 3.36 -3.62
CA GLN A 88 -7.69 3.43 -3.72
C GLN A 88 -7.04 3.80 -2.37
N VAL A 89 -5.73 3.56 -2.27
CA VAL A 89 -4.91 3.96 -1.12
C VAL A 89 -4.75 5.48 -1.10
N ARG A 90 -5.23 6.14 -0.05
CA ARG A 90 -5.01 7.56 0.21
C ARG A 90 -3.91 7.73 1.23
N VAL A 91 -2.93 8.60 0.94
CA VAL A 91 -1.86 8.98 1.86
C VAL A 91 -2.03 10.44 2.24
N TYR A 92 -2.13 10.72 3.53
CA TYR A 92 -2.19 12.09 4.04
C TYR A 92 -0.78 12.66 4.13
N LEU A 93 -0.60 13.84 3.54
CA LEU A 93 0.67 14.52 3.46
C LEU A 93 0.78 15.57 4.58
N PRO A 94 2.00 15.84 5.09
CA PRO A 94 2.19 16.91 6.04
C PRO A 94 1.92 18.27 5.37
N GLN A 95 1.18 19.13 6.05
CA GLN A 95 1.01 20.51 5.63
C GLN A 95 2.23 21.33 6.04
N GLU A 96 3.34 21.16 5.31
CA GLU A 96 4.50 22.03 5.46
C GLU A 96 4.33 23.28 4.58
N SER A 97 4.62 24.44 5.16
CA SER A 97 4.31 25.77 4.62
C SER A 97 5.13 26.19 3.39
N ASN A 98 6.05 25.36 2.90
CA ASN A 98 6.94 25.72 1.79
C ASN A 98 6.50 25.04 0.49
N GLY A 99 5.60 25.69 -0.25
CA GLY A 99 5.01 25.21 -1.50
C GLY A 99 5.96 24.96 -2.69
N ASN A 100 7.29 25.04 -2.48
CA ASN A 100 8.31 24.75 -3.49
C ASN A 100 9.13 23.48 -3.19
N GLN A 101 8.74 22.68 -2.19
CA GLN A 101 9.42 21.44 -1.85
C GLN A 101 8.66 20.22 -2.38
N PHE A 102 9.40 19.21 -2.83
CA PHE A 102 8.85 17.90 -3.16
C PHE A 102 9.08 16.94 -1.98
N LEU A 103 8.05 16.20 -1.63
CA LEU A 103 8.02 15.18 -0.59
C LEU A 103 8.30 13.82 -1.23
N HIS A 104 9.35 13.13 -0.81
CA HIS A 104 9.61 11.76 -1.24
C HIS A 104 8.75 10.79 -0.41
N VAL A 105 7.70 10.25 -1.03
CA VAL A 105 6.73 9.37 -0.38
C VAL A 105 6.90 7.93 -0.86
N VAL A 106 6.97 7.00 0.09
CA VAL A 106 7.05 5.57 -0.14
C VAL A 106 5.85 4.87 0.45
N VAL A 107 5.10 4.13 -0.36
CA VAL A 107 3.95 3.33 0.07
C VAL A 107 4.26 1.87 -0.11
N ALA A 108 4.12 1.08 0.94
CA ALA A 108 4.42 -0.34 0.91
C ALA A 108 3.36 -1.16 1.63
N TYR A 109 3.08 -2.35 1.09
CA TYR A 109 2.26 -3.32 1.80
C TYR A 109 3.09 -4.02 2.89
N ARG A 110 2.63 -3.93 4.13
CA ARG A 110 3.20 -4.68 5.26
C ARG A 110 2.14 -5.62 5.81
N LYS A 111 2.47 -6.92 5.83
CA LYS A 111 1.60 -7.94 6.43
C LYS A 111 1.19 -7.52 7.85
N THR A 112 -0.09 -7.67 8.15
CA THR A 112 -0.61 -7.37 9.49
C THR A 112 -0.14 -8.45 10.48
N TRP A 113 -0.07 -8.10 11.76
CA TRP A 113 0.26 -9.07 12.82
C TRP A 113 -0.67 -10.28 12.81
N ALA A 114 -1.96 -10.07 12.58
CA ALA A 114 -2.94 -11.15 12.47
C ALA A 114 -2.63 -12.12 11.33
N GLN A 115 -2.25 -11.62 10.15
CA GLN A 115 -1.84 -12.46 9.02
C GLN A 115 -0.58 -13.26 9.33
N ILE A 116 0.41 -12.63 9.97
CA ILE A 116 1.66 -13.31 10.36
C ILE A 116 1.34 -14.47 11.31
N MET A 117 0.52 -14.24 12.34
CA MET A 117 0.11 -15.27 13.29
C MET A 117 -0.70 -16.38 12.63
N SER A 118 -1.64 -16.03 11.74
CA SER A 118 -2.42 -17.03 11.00
C SER A 118 -1.51 -17.96 10.18
N TYR A 119 -0.52 -17.41 9.48
CA TYR A 119 0.42 -18.23 8.72
C TYR A 119 1.27 -19.14 9.59
N LEU A 120 1.70 -18.66 10.77
CA LEU A 120 2.45 -19.49 11.72
C LEU A 120 1.61 -20.69 12.20
N ILE A 121 0.37 -20.45 12.62
CA ILE A 121 -0.54 -21.52 13.08
C ILE A 121 -0.78 -22.53 11.97
N SER A 122 -1.07 -22.07 10.74
CA SER A 122 -1.24 -22.95 9.58
C SER A 122 0.00 -23.80 9.30
N ALA A 123 1.20 -23.20 9.37
CA ALA A 123 2.46 -23.91 9.18
C ALA A 123 2.69 -24.98 10.26
N PHE A 124 2.49 -24.65 11.54
CA PHE A 124 2.63 -25.61 12.63
C PHE A 124 1.61 -26.75 12.55
N THR A 125 0.38 -26.44 12.14
CA THR A 125 -0.66 -27.46 11.94
C THR A 125 -0.29 -28.42 10.81
N ALA A 126 0.18 -27.89 9.68
CA ALA A 126 0.62 -28.71 8.55
C ALA A 126 1.82 -29.60 8.93
N LEU A 127 2.81 -29.06 9.64
CA LEU A 127 3.95 -29.83 10.14
C LEU A 127 3.51 -30.91 11.15
N GLY A 128 2.57 -30.61 12.04
CA GLY A 128 2.01 -31.58 12.98
C GLY A 128 1.29 -32.73 12.28
N LEU A 129 0.50 -32.44 11.25
CA LEU A 129 -0.17 -33.45 10.43
C LEU A 129 0.83 -34.33 9.66
N LEU A 130 1.88 -33.72 9.09
CA LEU A 130 2.96 -34.45 8.42
C LEU A 130 3.69 -35.37 9.41
N PHE A 131 4.03 -34.86 10.59
CA PHE A 131 4.68 -35.65 11.64
C PHE A 131 3.80 -36.83 12.07
N PHE A 132 2.51 -36.59 12.30
CA PHE A 132 1.56 -37.65 12.65
C PHE A 132 1.45 -38.72 11.55
N TYR A 133 1.36 -38.29 10.29
CA TYR A 133 1.31 -39.19 9.14
C TYR A 133 2.57 -40.09 9.06
N PHE A 134 3.76 -39.50 9.18
CA PHE A 134 5.02 -40.27 9.13
C PHE A 134 5.20 -41.17 10.35
N ARG A 135 4.71 -40.78 11.53
CA ARG A 135 4.73 -41.63 12.73
C ARG A 135 3.79 -42.83 12.60
N LYS A 136 2.61 -42.66 11.99
CA LYS A 136 1.62 -43.73 11.81
C LYS A 136 2.05 -44.77 10.76
N ASN A 137 2.80 -44.34 9.75
CA ASN A 137 3.27 -45.19 8.65
C ASN A 137 4.70 -45.76 8.87
N LYS A 138 5.26 -45.55 10.06
CA LYS A 138 6.42 -46.29 10.58
C LYS A 138 5.93 -47.39 11.50
#